data_AF-A0AAU4UTS9-F1
#
_entry.id   AF-A0AAU4UTS9-F1
#
_cell.length_a   1.000
_cell.length_b   1.000
_cell.length_c   1.000
_cell.angle_alpha   90.00
_cell.angle_beta   90.00
_cell.angle_gamma   90.00
#
_symmetry.space_group_name_H-M   'P 1'
#
loop_
_entity.id
_entity.type
_entity.pdbx_description
1 polymer ?
#
loop_
_entity_poly.entity_id
_entity_poly.type
_entity_poly.pdbx_seq_one_letter_code
_entity_poly.pdbx_strand_id
1 'polypeptide(L)'
;MCDVWENPDPAIAAAETSGIAAASALAVGGLAYGLLTRKRRAFMREWVTPLHEALAVPLGMSELTDPRRYLHVPRKFSDDDAEIRIDTPGHLRFNEDLVADLIVKKLALENVSFTWRRAGKDTHVIVRKRKAPPKKLTLSDPGVREILAKMPESAPLIGLGAGKRKISVDLDADSPHVLISAGTGGGKSTILRCITCQFIHNGAHAYVLDFKRISHTWARGVPGVTYCRGIAEIHDALVRLAQEGRRRLALAEQLADDVLEREPWRVGPRIVFLLEEVNATMAQLKRYWAKIRESGDPKTSPAVEALAEILFMGRQVRLRVLLVAQSATARAIGAHGHRADESPQLTRARPPS
;
A
#
# COMPACT_ATOMS: atom_id res chain seq x y z
N MET A 1 -24.76 -13.51 10.05
CA MET A 1 -24.46 -14.84 10.59
C MET A 1 -25.11 -14.88 11.97
N CYS A 2 -26.39 -15.22 11.96
CA CYS A 2 -27.24 -15.33 13.13
C CYS A 2 -27.06 -16.74 13.65
N ASP A 3 -26.57 -16.92 14.88
CA ASP A 3 -26.54 -18.25 15.47
C ASP A 3 -26.43 -18.21 17.00
N VAL A 4 -27.53 -17.83 17.66
CA VAL A 4 -27.78 -18.10 19.11
C VAL A 4 -29.29 -18.32 19.40
N TRP A 5 -30.20 -18.10 18.44
CA TRP A 5 -31.63 -17.94 18.77
C TRP A 5 -32.58 -19.04 18.27
N GLU A 6 -32.11 -20.05 17.54
CA GLU A 6 -32.96 -21.16 17.07
C GLU A 6 -32.41 -22.51 17.51
N ASN A 7 -32.53 -22.83 18.80
CA ASN A 7 -32.86 -24.20 19.24
C ASN A 7 -33.12 -24.26 20.76
N PRO A 8 -34.39 -24.29 21.22
CA PRO A 8 -34.70 -24.86 22.51
C PRO A 8 -35.13 -26.31 22.28
N ASP A 9 -34.18 -27.24 22.14
CA ASP A 9 -34.26 -28.65 22.60
C ASP A 9 -33.28 -29.58 21.86
N PRO A 10 -32.34 -30.17 22.63
CA PRO A 10 -32.41 -31.60 22.88
C PRO A 10 -32.33 -31.95 24.37
N ALA A 11 -32.51 -30.97 25.26
CA ALA A 11 -32.37 -31.18 26.70
C ALA A 11 -33.61 -31.83 27.36
N ILE A 12 -34.79 -31.80 26.72
CA ILE A 12 -36.03 -32.32 27.31
C ILE A 12 -36.34 -33.79 26.92
N ALA A 13 -35.68 -34.36 25.90
CA ALA A 13 -35.99 -35.73 25.44
C ALA A 13 -35.38 -36.88 26.28
N ALA A 14 -34.59 -36.58 27.33
CA ALA A 14 -33.91 -37.59 28.15
C ALA A 14 -34.45 -37.70 29.59
N ALA A 15 -35.73 -37.40 29.80
CA ALA A 15 -36.36 -37.39 31.12
C ALA A 15 -37.47 -38.45 31.27
N GLU A 16 -37.29 -39.64 30.69
CA GLU A 16 -38.04 -40.83 31.09
C GLU A 16 -37.10 -42.03 31.20
N THR A 17 -36.18 -41.97 32.17
CA THR A 17 -35.67 -43.14 32.91
C THR A 17 -34.60 -42.71 33.93
N SER A 18 -34.85 -43.01 35.20
CA SER A 18 -33.90 -43.02 36.32
C SER A 18 -33.28 -41.67 36.75
N GLY A 19 -33.69 -41.19 37.93
CA GLY A 19 -33.34 -39.87 38.51
C GLY A 19 -31.87 -39.58 38.84
N ILE A 20 -30.92 -40.41 38.40
CA ILE A 20 -29.48 -40.20 38.60
C ILE A 20 -28.84 -39.53 37.37
N ALA A 21 -29.28 -39.85 36.15
CA ALA A 21 -28.74 -39.25 34.92
C ALA A 21 -29.14 -37.76 34.76
N ALA A 22 -30.37 -37.41 35.16
CA ALA A 22 -30.85 -36.03 35.14
C ALA A 22 -30.08 -35.12 36.11
N ALA A 23 -29.74 -35.62 37.30
CA ALA A 23 -28.97 -34.87 38.29
C ALA A 23 -27.54 -34.56 37.81
N SER A 24 -26.89 -35.51 37.13
CA SER A 24 -25.55 -35.30 36.56
C SER A 24 -25.56 -34.33 35.37
N ALA A 25 -26.55 -34.41 34.48
CA ALA A 25 -26.71 -33.46 33.37
C ALA A 25 -27.03 -32.03 33.86
N LEU A 26 -27.90 -31.90 34.87
CA LEU A 26 -28.19 -30.61 35.51
C LEU A 26 -26.99 -30.05 36.29
N ALA A 27 -26.21 -30.90 36.95
CA ALA A 27 -25.00 -30.47 37.65
C ALA A 27 -23.91 -30.00 36.68
N VAL A 28 -23.65 -30.74 35.61
CA VAL A 28 -22.69 -30.36 34.56
C VAL A 28 -23.17 -29.13 33.79
N GLY A 29 -24.45 -29.08 33.43
CA GLY A 29 -25.09 -27.91 32.80
C GLY A 29 -25.07 -26.68 33.70
N GLY A 30 -25.35 -26.85 35.00
CA GLY A 30 -25.30 -25.79 36.01
C GLY A 30 -23.88 -25.27 36.28
N LEU A 31 -22.89 -26.15 36.28
CA LEU A 31 -21.47 -25.78 36.38
C LEU A 31 -21.00 -25.03 35.13
N ALA A 32 -21.32 -25.52 33.94
CA ALA A 32 -21.01 -24.85 32.67
C ALA A 32 -21.70 -23.48 32.57
N TYR A 33 -22.99 -23.40 32.92
CA TYR A 33 -23.76 -22.16 32.99
C TYR A 33 -23.20 -21.20 34.04
N GLY A 34 -22.84 -21.69 35.23
CA GLY A 34 -22.20 -20.92 36.29
C GLY A 34 -20.85 -20.32 35.87
N LEU A 35 -20.02 -21.11 35.16
CA LEU A 35 -18.74 -20.65 34.63
C LEU A 35 -18.91 -19.61 33.51
N LEU A 36 -19.85 -19.82 32.58
CA LEU A 36 -20.16 -18.88 31.50
C LEU A 36 -20.72 -17.55 32.05
N THR A 37 -21.63 -17.60 33.03
CA THR A 37 -22.19 -16.41 33.66
C THR A 37 -21.17 -15.67 34.53
N ARG A 38 -20.24 -16.38 35.19
CA ARG A 38 -19.13 -15.75 35.93
C ARG A 38 -18.18 -15.02 34.97
N LYS A 39 -17.79 -15.67 33.87
CA LYS A 39 -16.94 -15.06 32.82
C LYS A 39 -17.61 -13.84 32.18
N ARG A 40 -18.92 -13.90 31.92
CA ARG A 40 -19.70 -12.78 31.40
C ARG A 40 -19.78 -11.62 32.40
N ARG A 41 -20.02 -11.91 33.68
CA ARG A 41 -20.04 -10.89 34.75
C ARG A 41 -18.68 -10.20 34.93
N ALA A 42 -17.60 -10.96 34.89
CA ALA A 42 -16.24 -10.41 34.94
C ALA A 42 -15.99 -9.46 33.76
N PHE A 43 -16.28 -9.91 32.53
CA PHE A 43 -16.15 -9.08 31.33
C PHE A 43 -16.97 -7.78 31.38
N MET A 44 -18.22 -7.87 31.85
CA MET A 44 -19.06 -6.69 32.06
C MET A 44 -18.41 -5.71 33.03
N ARG A 45 -17.94 -6.18 34.18
CA ARG A 45 -17.34 -5.34 35.23
C ARG A 45 -16.03 -4.71 34.80
N GLU A 46 -15.21 -5.45 34.06
CA GLU A 46 -13.85 -5.04 33.71
C GLU A 46 -13.82 -4.09 32.51
N TRP A 47 -14.67 -4.32 31.50
CA TRP A 47 -14.58 -3.60 30.23
C TRP A 47 -15.85 -2.83 29.87
N VAL A 48 -17.02 -3.46 29.96
CA VAL A 48 -18.26 -2.87 29.41
C VAL A 48 -18.83 -1.78 30.33
N THR A 49 -18.86 -1.99 31.65
CA THR A 49 -19.36 -1.01 32.62
C THR A 49 -18.46 0.24 32.69
N PRO A 50 -17.12 0.13 32.77
CA PRO A 50 -16.26 1.31 32.75
C PRO A 50 -16.32 2.08 31.42
N LEU A 51 -16.58 1.38 30.31
CA LEU A 51 -16.82 2.02 29.01
C LEU A 51 -18.17 2.76 29.00
N HIS A 52 -19.22 2.17 29.58
CA HIS A 52 -20.53 2.80 29.72
C HIS A 52 -20.48 4.08 30.53
N GLU A 53 -19.87 4.03 31.72
CA GLU A 53 -19.69 5.19 32.61
C GLU A 53 -18.96 6.33 31.89
N ALA A 54 -18.02 5.99 31.00
CA ALA A 54 -17.29 6.99 30.21
C ALA A 54 -18.12 7.57 29.05
N LEU A 55 -19.01 6.78 28.44
CA LEU A 55 -19.69 7.13 27.19
C LEU A 55 -21.12 7.66 27.36
N ALA A 56 -21.82 7.31 28.45
CA ALA A 56 -23.23 7.66 28.63
C ALA A 56 -23.46 9.17 28.52
N VAL A 57 -22.72 9.97 29.30
CA VAL A 57 -22.83 11.43 29.30
C VAL A 57 -22.37 12.05 27.97
N PRO A 58 -21.19 11.71 27.41
CA PRO A 58 -20.78 12.25 26.10
C PRO A 58 -21.75 11.96 24.96
N LEU A 59 -22.44 10.81 24.98
CA LEU A 59 -23.46 10.47 23.99
C LEU A 59 -24.82 11.13 24.28
N GLY A 60 -25.02 11.77 25.44
CA GLY A 60 -26.30 12.35 25.84
C GLY A 60 -27.33 11.31 26.28
N MET A 61 -26.87 10.15 26.74
CA MET A 61 -27.71 9.07 27.26
C MET A 61 -27.76 9.11 28.80
N SER A 62 -28.81 8.55 29.38
CA SER A 62 -28.89 8.38 30.84
C SER A 62 -27.84 7.37 31.32
N GLU A 63 -27.17 7.67 32.43
CA GLU A 63 -26.29 6.72 33.14
C GLU A 63 -27.04 5.49 33.68
N LEU A 64 -28.38 5.54 33.74
CA LEU A 64 -29.21 4.39 34.10
C LEU A 64 -29.51 3.47 32.90
N THR A 65 -29.06 3.84 31.69
CA THR A 65 -29.27 3.03 30.48
C THR A 65 -28.50 1.73 30.61
N ASP A 66 -29.17 0.58 30.43
CA ASP A 66 -28.48 -0.70 30.40
C ASP A 66 -27.41 -0.70 29.29
N PRO A 67 -26.11 -0.85 29.63
CA PRO A 67 -25.03 -0.82 28.65
C PRO A 67 -25.19 -1.84 27.53
N ARG A 68 -25.86 -2.96 27.79
CA ARG A 68 -26.05 -4.04 26.80
C ARG A 68 -26.96 -3.64 25.64
N ARG A 69 -27.73 -2.56 25.79
CA ARG A 69 -28.62 -2.07 24.73
C ARG A 69 -27.88 -1.39 23.59
N TYR A 70 -26.68 -0.89 23.85
CA TYR A 70 -25.95 -0.07 22.88
C TYR A 70 -24.45 -0.39 22.79
N LEU A 71 -23.86 -1.05 23.80
CA LEU A 71 -22.47 -1.51 23.76
C LEU A 71 -22.39 -2.98 23.36
N HIS A 72 -22.00 -3.22 22.12
CA HIS A 72 -21.77 -4.55 21.56
C HIS A 72 -20.25 -4.80 21.45
N VAL A 73 -19.63 -5.09 22.59
CA VAL A 73 -18.18 -5.38 22.69
C VAL A 73 -17.98 -6.90 22.75
N PRO A 74 -17.34 -7.55 21.75
CA PRO A 74 -17.08 -8.97 21.80
C PRO A 74 -16.04 -9.30 22.87
N ARG A 75 -16.09 -10.49 23.45
CA ARG A 75 -15.15 -10.90 24.52
C ARG A 75 -13.69 -10.92 24.08
N LYS A 76 -13.44 -11.17 22.80
CA LYS A 76 -12.11 -11.15 22.19
C LYS A 76 -11.92 -9.91 21.34
N PHE A 77 -12.29 -8.74 21.86
CA PHE A 77 -12.23 -7.49 21.11
C PHE A 77 -10.80 -7.08 20.67
N SER A 78 -9.77 -7.71 21.22
CA SER A 78 -8.36 -7.52 20.84
C SER A 78 -7.93 -8.34 19.60
N ASP A 79 -8.74 -9.31 19.18
CA ASP A 79 -8.47 -10.13 17.99
C ASP A 79 -8.54 -9.28 16.70
N ASP A 80 -7.80 -9.68 15.68
CA ASP A 80 -7.63 -8.88 14.45
C ASP A 80 -8.90 -8.77 13.59
N ASP A 81 -9.85 -9.67 13.78
CA ASP A 81 -11.16 -9.73 13.10
C ASP A 81 -12.32 -9.24 13.97
N ALA A 82 -12.05 -8.86 15.22
CA ALA A 82 -13.08 -8.41 16.13
C ALA A 82 -13.71 -7.09 15.68
N GLU A 83 -15.03 -7.05 15.84
CA GLU A 83 -15.84 -5.87 15.56
C GLU A 83 -16.51 -5.41 16.85
N ILE A 84 -16.23 -4.18 17.26
CA ILE A 84 -16.95 -3.51 18.34
C ILE A 84 -17.99 -2.60 17.69
N ARG A 85 -19.25 -2.74 18.10
CA ARG A 85 -20.33 -1.85 17.66
C ARG A 85 -20.86 -1.09 18.87
N ILE A 86 -21.00 0.22 18.70
CA ILE A 86 -21.60 1.10 19.71
C ILE A 86 -22.75 1.83 19.03
N ASP A 87 -23.97 1.54 19.46
CA ASP A 87 -25.15 2.27 18.99
C ASP A 87 -25.14 3.68 19.58
N THR A 88 -25.40 4.67 18.74
CA THR A 88 -25.32 6.08 19.09
C THR A 88 -26.68 6.74 18.93
N PRO A 89 -26.99 7.83 19.66
CA PRO A 89 -28.28 8.49 19.49
C PRO A 89 -28.43 9.18 18.13
N GLY A 90 -29.64 9.09 17.55
CA GLY A 90 -29.94 9.68 16.23
C GLY A 90 -29.91 11.21 16.17
N HIS A 91 -29.90 11.90 17.31
CA HIS A 91 -29.81 13.37 17.33
C HIS A 91 -28.38 13.89 17.07
N LEU A 92 -27.36 13.03 17.12
CA LEU A 92 -25.96 13.33 16.76
C LEU A 92 -25.36 14.60 17.41
N ARG A 93 -25.81 14.97 18.61
CA ARG A 93 -25.35 16.17 19.35
C ARG A 93 -24.09 15.93 20.19
N PHE A 94 -23.37 14.85 19.92
CA PHE A 94 -22.18 14.44 20.66
C PHE A 94 -20.91 14.69 19.84
N ASN A 95 -19.77 14.80 20.52
CA ASN A 95 -18.47 14.94 19.87
C ASN A 95 -17.88 13.56 19.54
N GLU A 96 -17.76 13.26 18.24
CA GLU A 96 -17.24 11.96 17.77
C GLU A 96 -15.78 11.72 18.13
N ASP A 97 -14.93 12.75 18.09
CA ASP A 97 -13.51 12.61 18.43
C ASP A 97 -13.33 12.30 19.92
N LEU A 98 -14.12 12.94 20.78
CA LEU A 98 -14.15 12.63 22.21
C LEU A 98 -14.63 11.20 22.46
N VAL A 99 -15.72 10.78 21.81
CA VAL A 99 -16.25 9.42 21.94
C VAL A 99 -15.21 8.39 21.45
N ALA A 100 -14.56 8.64 20.32
CA ALA A 100 -13.52 7.78 19.78
C ALA A 100 -12.31 7.65 20.72
N ASP A 101 -11.85 8.77 21.29
CA ASP A 101 -10.75 8.81 22.26
C ASP A 101 -11.09 8.02 23.55
N LEU A 102 -12.30 8.19 24.07
CA LEU A 102 -12.77 7.45 25.24
C LEU A 102 -12.85 5.94 24.97
N ILE A 103 -13.33 5.53 23.79
CA ILE A 103 -13.35 4.11 23.38
C ILE A 103 -11.93 3.54 23.35
N VAL A 104 -10.99 4.24 22.70
CA VAL A 104 -9.58 3.82 22.61
C VAL A 104 -8.98 3.66 24.01
N LYS A 105 -9.14 4.66 24.88
CA LYS A 105 -8.58 4.66 26.23
C LYS A 105 -9.19 3.57 27.12
N LYS A 106 -10.52 3.42 27.11
CA LYS A 106 -11.22 2.48 28.00
C LYS A 106 -11.07 1.02 27.57
N LEU A 107 -10.92 0.76 26.28
CA LEU A 107 -10.68 -0.58 25.76
C LEU A 107 -9.19 -0.87 25.48
N ALA A 108 -8.28 0.06 25.83
CA ALA A 108 -6.85 -0.05 25.56
C ALA A 108 -6.53 -0.48 24.11
N LEU A 109 -7.25 0.11 23.15
CA LEU A 109 -7.14 -0.27 21.73
C LEU A 109 -5.97 0.45 21.07
N GLU A 110 -5.25 -0.28 20.22
CA GLU A 110 -4.19 0.29 19.40
C GLU A 110 -4.52 0.14 17.91
N ASN A 111 -4.17 1.17 17.13
CA ASN A 111 -4.27 1.14 15.67
C ASN A 111 -5.65 0.70 15.15
N VAL A 112 -6.71 1.37 15.62
CA VAL A 112 -8.10 1.09 15.20
C VAL A 112 -8.60 2.08 14.14
N SER A 113 -9.69 1.70 13.47
CA SER A 113 -10.46 2.58 12.59
C SER A 113 -11.89 2.68 13.10
N PHE A 114 -12.46 3.88 12.99
CA PHE A 114 -13.84 4.19 13.32
C PHE A 114 -14.64 4.38 12.02
N THR A 115 -15.78 3.71 11.92
CA THR A 115 -16.75 3.92 10.83
C THR A 115 -18.07 4.37 11.43
N TRP A 116 -18.38 5.66 11.26
CA TRP A 116 -19.62 6.25 11.76
C TRP A 116 -20.75 6.04 10.76
N ARG A 117 -21.84 5.41 11.20
CA ARG A 117 -23.09 5.28 10.46
C ARG A 117 -24.10 6.25 11.05
N ARG A 118 -24.39 7.31 10.29
CA ARG A 118 -25.28 8.41 10.69
C ARG A 118 -26.62 8.42 9.94
N ALA A 119 -26.75 7.56 8.93
CA ALA A 119 -27.92 7.55 8.06
C ALA A 119 -29.06 6.73 8.68
N GLY A 120 -30.26 7.31 8.69
CA GLY A 120 -31.47 6.63 9.14
C GLY A 120 -31.57 6.50 10.66
N LYS A 121 -32.40 5.56 11.11
CA LYS A 121 -32.68 5.33 12.55
C LYS A 121 -31.64 4.43 13.24
N ASP A 122 -30.80 3.73 12.47
CA ASP A 122 -29.77 2.81 12.97
C ASP A 122 -28.41 3.51 13.06
N THR A 123 -28.33 4.54 13.91
CA THR A 123 -27.09 5.29 14.11
C THR A 123 -26.13 4.54 15.04
N HIS A 124 -24.92 4.27 14.57
CA HIS A 124 -23.91 3.53 15.33
C HIS A 124 -22.50 3.81 14.83
N VAL A 125 -21.50 3.45 15.63
CA VAL A 125 -20.09 3.43 15.24
C VAL A 125 -19.55 2.01 15.29
N ILE A 126 -18.81 1.65 14.25
CA ILE A 126 -18.07 0.39 14.16
C ILE A 126 -16.60 0.69 14.41
N VAL A 127 -16.01 0.01 15.39
CA VAL A 127 -14.58 0.06 15.70
C VAL A 127 -13.96 -1.28 15.34
N ARG A 128 -12.93 -1.23 14.48
CA ARG A 128 -12.18 -2.40 14.03
C ARG A 128 -10.69 -2.13 14.15
N LYS A 129 -9.92 -3.16 14.47
CA LYS A 129 -8.46 -3.10 14.41
C LYS A 129 -8.03 -2.92 12.95
N ARG A 130 -7.13 -1.97 12.69
CA ARG A 130 -6.55 -1.82 11.35
C ARG A 130 -5.61 -2.99 11.11
N LYS A 131 -5.92 -3.80 10.10
CA LYS A 131 -5.02 -4.85 9.63
C LYS A 131 -3.72 -4.20 9.17
N ALA A 132 -2.63 -4.41 9.89
CA ALA A 132 -1.33 -3.88 9.50
C ALA A 132 -0.92 -4.41 8.11
N PRO A 133 -0.18 -3.64 7.30
CA PRO A 133 0.45 -4.18 6.11
C PRO A 133 1.44 -5.29 6.50
N PRO A 134 1.67 -6.28 5.62
CA PRO A 134 2.70 -7.29 5.86
C PRO A 134 4.08 -6.63 6.01
N LYS A 135 4.86 -7.06 7.01
CA LYS A 135 6.22 -6.54 7.25
C LYS A 135 7.18 -6.87 6.10
N LYS A 136 6.97 -8.00 5.44
CA LYS A 136 7.72 -8.47 4.29
C LYS A 136 6.74 -9.20 3.37
N LEU A 137 6.95 -9.05 2.07
CA LEU A 137 6.22 -9.76 1.04
C LEU A 137 7.23 -10.51 0.18
N THR A 138 6.99 -11.79 -0.06
CA THR A 138 7.83 -12.65 -0.91
C THR A 138 6.99 -13.23 -2.05
N LEU A 139 7.65 -13.60 -3.15
CA LEU A 139 6.98 -14.21 -4.30
C LEU A 139 6.41 -15.61 -3.97
N SER A 140 6.92 -16.26 -2.92
CA SER A 140 6.44 -17.55 -2.41
C SER A 140 5.25 -17.43 -1.47
N ASP A 141 4.88 -16.22 -1.04
CA ASP A 141 3.74 -16.06 -0.14
C ASP A 141 2.44 -16.44 -0.86
N PRO A 142 1.51 -17.15 -0.20
CA PRO A 142 0.26 -17.59 -0.83
C PRO A 142 -0.54 -16.42 -1.42
N GLY A 143 -0.98 -16.57 -2.67
CA GLY A 143 -1.79 -15.56 -3.38
C GLY A 143 -0.98 -14.48 -4.10
N VAL A 144 0.33 -14.34 -3.86
CA VAL A 144 1.13 -13.25 -4.46
C VAL A 144 1.31 -13.43 -5.95
N ARG A 145 1.55 -14.66 -6.43
CA ARG A 145 1.71 -14.94 -7.86
C ARG A 145 0.40 -14.68 -8.61
N GLU A 146 -0.72 -15.06 -8.02
CA GLU A 146 -2.06 -14.85 -8.56
C GLU A 146 -2.42 -13.36 -8.60
N ILE A 147 -1.95 -12.58 -7.62
CA ILE A 147 -2.08 -11.11 -7.65
C ILE A 147 -1.26 -10.54 -8.81
N LEU A 148 0.03 -10.92 -8.92
CA LEU A 148 0.96 -10.41 -9.94
C LEU A 148 0.49 -10.74 -11.36
N ALA A 149 0.01 -11.95 -11.60
CA ALA A 149 -0.52 -12.36 -12.90
C ALA A 149 -1.75 -11.55 -13.36
N LYS A 150 -2.43 -10.87 -12.42
CA LYS A 150 -3.59 -10.01 -12.70
C LYS A 150 -3.23 -8.52 -12.73
N MET A 151 -1.98 -8.14 -12.50
CA MET A 151 -1.58 -6.74 -12.56
C MET A 151 -1.43 -6.32 -14.03
N PRO A 152 -1.95 -5.14 -14.43
CA PRO A 152 -1.68 -4.58 -15.75
C PRO A 152 -0.19 -4.33 -15.98
N GLU A 153 0.28 -4.41 -17.23
CA GLU A 153 1.65 -4.05 -17.61
C GLU A 153 2.00 -2.63 -17.14
N SER A 154 1.04 -1.69 -17.24
CA SER A 154 1.20 -0.29 -16.86
C SER A 154 1.28 -0.06 -15.35
N ALA A 155 0.72 -0.96 -14.54
CA ALA A 155 0.47 -0.73 -13.12
C ALA A 155 1.17 -1.81 -12.26
N PRO A 156 2.50 -1.76 -12.12
CA PRO A 156 3.25 -2.74 -11.34
C PRO A 156 2.84 -2.69 -9.86
N LEU A 157 2.79 -3.85 -9.22
CA LEU A 157 2.56 -3.97 -7.78
C LEU A 157 3.80 -3.46 -7.03
N ILE A 158 3.62 -2.43 -6.21
CA ILE A 158 4.65 -1.89 -5.31
C ILE A 158 4.65 -2.70 -4.01
N GLY A 159 3.47 -3.07 -3.51
CA GLY A 159 3.33 -3.90 -2.31
C GLY A 159 1.88 -4.08 -1.88
N LEU A 160 1.70 -4.61 -0.66
CA LEU A 160 0.40 -4.75 -0.03
C LEU A 160 0.28 -3.79 1.15
N GLY A 161 -0.77 -2.99 1.14
CA GLY A 161 -1.15 -2.12 2.24
C GLY A 161 -1.96 -2.86 3.31
N ALA A 162 -2.51 -2.07 4.23
CA ALA A 162 -3.41 -2.55 5.26
C ALA A 162 -4.55 -3.39 4.66
N GLY A 163 -4.84 -4.54 5.28
CA GLY A 163 -5.88 -5.46 4.80
C GLY A 163 -5.60 -6.12 3.46
N LYS A 164 -4.32 -6.27 3.08
CA LYS A 164 -3.87 -6.83 1.78
C LYS A 164 -4.35 -6.04 0.57
N ARG A 165 -4.65 -4.75 0.74
CA ARG A 165 -4.97 -3.87 -0.39
C ARG A 165 -3.76 -3.74 -1.30
N LYS A 166 -3.94 -3.95 -2.60
CA LYS A 166 -2.86 -3.77 -3.59
C LYS A 166 -2.45 -2.29 -3.64
N ILE A 167 -1.15 -2.03 -3.60
CA ILE A 167 -0.57 -0.71 -3.80
C ILE A 167 0.19 -0.73 -5.11
N SER A 168 -0.25 0.08 -6.06
CA SER A 168 0.30 0.24 -7.41
C SER A 168 0.07 1.66 -7.90
N VAL A 169 0.79 2.08 -8.92
CA VAL A 169 0.59 3.35 -9.64
C VAL A 169 0.49 3.01 -11.12
N ASP A 170 -0.47 3.58 -11.84
CA ASP A 170 -0.59 3.37 -13.28
C ASP A 170 0.39 4.30 -14.01
N LEU A 171 1.40 3.70 -14.64
CA LEU A 171 2.47 4.45 -15.30
C LEU A 171 2.11 4.88 -16.73
N ASP A 172 0.91 4.57 -17.20
CA ASP A 172 0.39 5.02 -18.49
C ASP A 172 -0.65 6.13 -18.30
N ALA A 173 -1.43 6.09 -17.21
CA ALA A 173 -2.39 7.13 -16.84
C ALA A 173 -1.78 8.23 -15.95
N ASP A 174 -1.14 7.88 -14.83
CA ASP A 174 -0.75 8.84 -13.79
C ASP A 174 0.58 9.54 -14.12
N SER A 175 1.71 8.82 -13.97
CA SER A 175 3.06 9.33 -14.20
C SER A 175 3.91 8.29 -14.94
N PRO A 176 4.58 8.65 -16.05
CA PRO A 176 5.38 7.69 -16.81
C PRO A 176 6.68 7.31 -16.10
N HIS A 177 7.05 8.04 -15.06
CA HIS A 177 8.33 7.91 -14.40
C HIS A 177 8.13 7.80 -12.90
N VAL A 178 9.01 7.04 -12.26
CA VAL A 178 8.97 6.78 -10.82
C VAL A 178 10.24 7.34 -10.20
N LEU A 179 10.07 8.20 -9.20
CA LEU A 179 11.16 8.66 -8.34
C LEU A 179 10.99 8.05 -6.96
N ILE A 180 12.03 7.37 -6.48
CA ILE A 180 12.07 6.77 -5.15
C ILE A 180 13.08 7.54 -4.31
N SER A 181 12.57 8.18 -3.25
CA SER A 181 13.37 8.89 -2.26
C SER A 181 13.23 8.23 -0.90
N ALA A 182 14.34 7.70 -0.38
CA ALA A 182 14.41 7.13 0.97
C ALA A 182 15.85 7.11 1.48
N GLY A 183 16.02 7.06 2.81
CA GLY A 183 17.32 6.85 3.43
C GLY A 183 17.97 5.51 3.09
N THR A 184 19.22 5.32 3.50
CA THR A 184 19.90 4.01 3.44
C THR A 184 19.08 2.97 4.20
N GLY A 185 18.97 1.75 3.65
CA GLY A 185 18.13 0.69 4.22
C GLY A 185 16.62 0.83 3.97
N GLY A 186 16.14 1.94 3.39
CA GLY A 186 14.71 2.19 3.14
C GLY A 186 14.08 1.37 1.99
N GLY A 187 14.77 0.34 1.48
CA GLY A 187 14.21 -0.57 0.46
C GLY A 187 14.21 -0.05 -0.98
N LYS A 188 14.94 1.03 -1.29
CA LYS A 188 15.00 1.64 -2.63
C LYS A 188 15.30 0.65 -3.75
N SER A 189 16.44 -0.05 -3.65
CA SER A 189 16.89 -1.01 -4.65
C SER A 189 15.94 -2.22 -4.74
N THR A 190 15.26 -2.56 -3.64
CA THR A 190 14.23 -3.62 -3.62
C THR A 190 12.99 -3.22 -4.41
N ILE A 191 12.49 -1.99 -4.23
CA ILE A 191 11.32 -1.48 -4.96
C ILE A 191 11.65 -1.38 -6.46
N LEU A 192 12.80 -0.80 -6.81
CA LEU A 192 13.25 -0.73 -8.20
C LEU A 192 13.28 -2.12 -8.85
N ARG A 193 13.95 -3.09 -8.20
CA ARG A 193 13.98 -4.48 -8.68
C ARG A 193 12.57 -5.05 -8.83
N CYS A 194 11.69 -4.86 -7.85
CA CYS A 194 10.32 -5.38 -7.87
C CYS A 194 9.55 -4.87 -9.10
N ILE A 195 9.64 -3.57 -9.37
CA ILE A 195 8.98 -2.94 -10.53
C ILE A 195 9.62 -3.42 -11.84
N THR A 196 10.95 -3.40 -11.95
CA THR A 196 11.65 -3.81 -13.17
C THR A 196 11.38 -5.28 -13.53
N CYS A 197 11.36 -6.19 -12.55
CA CYS A 197 11.06 -7.60 -12.80
C CYS A 197 9.65 -7.81 -13.37
N GLN A 198 8.66 -7.02 -12.93
CA GLN A 198 7.30 -7.08 -13.48
C GLN A 198 7.25 -6.59 -14.93
N PHE A 199 8.01 -5.53 -15.25
CA PHE A 199 8.14 -5.08 -16.64
C PHE A 199 8.79 -6.13 -17.54
N ILE A 200 9.90 -6.73 -17.10
CA ILE A 200 10.58 -7.80 -17.85
C ILE A 200 9.64 -9.00 -18.04
N HIS A 201 8.88 -9.37 -17.01
CA HIS A 201 7.91 -10.45 -17.09
C HIS A 201 6.84 -10.20 -18.16
N ASN A 202 6.44 -8.94 -18.35
CA ASN A 202 5.50 -8.51 -19.38
C ASN A 202 6.17 -8.19 -20.74
N GLY A 203 7.42 -8.61 -20.96
CA GLY A 203 8.11 -8.48 -22.24
C GLY A 203 8.82 -7.15 -22.48
N ALA A 204 8.97 -6.30 -21.46
CA ALA A 204 9.74 -5.07 -21.58
C ALA A 204 11.25 -5.36 -21.69
N HIS A 205 11.97 -4.49 -22.39
CA HIS A 205 13.43 -4.44 -22.32
C HIS A 205 13.86 -3.55 -21.17
N ALA A 206 14.85 -4.01 -20.39
CA ALA A 206 15.35 -3.26 -19.25
C ALA A 206 16.80 -2.80 -19.44
N TYR A 207 17.10 -1.54 -19.12
CA TYR A 207 18.47 -1.08 -18.92
C TYR A 207 18.69 -0.79 -17.44
N VAL A 208 19.67 -1.47 -16.84
CA VAL A 208 20.00 -1.30 -15.42
C VAL A 208 21.31 -0.53 -15.33
N LEU A 209 21.20 0.76 -14.99
CA LEU A 209 22.31 1.70 -14.87
C LEU A 209 22.75 1.72 -13.40
N ASP A 210 23.64 0.79 -13.05
CA ASP A 210 24.11 0.55 -11.69
C ASP A 210 25.57 1.00 -11.55
N PHE A 211 25.78 2.32 -11.44
CA PHE A 211 27.12 2.89 -11.27
C PHE A 211 27.82 2.39 -9.99
N LYS A 212 27.05 2.00 -8.96
CA LYS A 212 27.59 1.43 -7.71
C LYS A 212 28.03 -0.03 -7.88
N ARG A 213 27.61 -0.71 -8.96
CA ARG A 213 27.99 -2.08 -9.36
C ARG A 213 27.55 -3.20 -8.42
N ILE A 214 26.86 -2.87 -7.33
CA ILE A 214 26.52 -3.81 -6.25
C ILE A 214 25.02 -3.90 -5.98
N SER A 215 24.24 -2.89 -6.37
CA SER A 215 22.81 -2.82 -6.01
C SER A 215 21.94 -3.73 -6.84
N HIS A 216 22.33 -3.99 -8.10
CA HIS A 216 21.50 -4.71 -9.06
C HIS A 216 22.24 -5.86 -9.76
N THR A 217 23.08 -6.57 -9.02
CA THR A 217 23.76 -7.78 -9.51
C THR A 217 22.81 -8.85 -10.03
N TRP A 218 21.56 -8.87 -9.54
CA TRP A 218 20.48 -9.74 -10.02
C TRP A 218 20.19 -9.60 -11.53
N ALA A 219 20.49 -8.45 -12.13
CA ALA A 219 20.18 -8.16 -13.53
C ALA A 219 21.13 -8.83 -14.53
N ARG A 220 22.27 -9.36 -14.06
CA ARG A 220 23.31 -9.94 -14.92
C ARG A 220 22.83 -11.26 -15.52
N GLY A 221 22.91 -11.36 -16.84
CA GLY A 221 22.53 -12.58 -17.58
C GLY A 221 21.02 -12.79 -17.69
N VAL A 222 20.19 -11.85 -17.25
CA VAL A 222 18.73 -11.93 -17.43
C VAL A 222 18.38 -11.58 -18.88
N PRO A 223 17.65 -12.45 -19.62
CA PRO A 223 17.22 -12.15 -20.97
C PRO A 223 16.41 -10.86 -21.06
N GLY A 224 16.67 -10.06 -22.10
CA GLY A 224 16.01 -8.75 -22.28
C GLY A 224 16.54 -7.64 -21.37
N VAL A 225 17.61 -7.88 -20.59
CA VAL A 225 18.21 -6.89 -19.70
C VAL A 225 19.63 -6.51 -20.15
N THR A 226 19.88 -5.21 -20.29
CA THR A 226 21.21 -4.63 -20.48
C THR A 226 21.71 -4.06 -19.16
N TYR A 227 22.78 -4.62 -18.61
CA TYR A 227 23.38 -4.17 -17.34
C TYR A 227 24.60 -3.28 -17.59
N CYS A 228 24.50 -1.98 -17.27
CA CYS A 228 25.56 -0.99 -17.45
C CYS A 228 26.19 -0.65 -16.08
N ARG A 229 27.51 -0.85 -15.97
CA ARG A 229 28.29 -0.71 -14.73
C ARG A 229 29.43 0.31 -14.84
N GLY A 230 29.86 0.62 -16.07
CA GLY A 230 30.84 1.65 -16.38
C GLY A 230 30.17 2.98 -16.73
N ILE A 231 30.80 4.09 -16.41
CA ILE A 231 30.23 5.41 -16.75
C ILE A 231 30.14 5.62 -18.27
N ALA A 232 31.10 5.10 -19.04
CA ALA A 232 31.06 5.08 -20.51
C ALA A 232 29.86 4.27 -21.03
N GLU A 233 29.66 3.05 -20.52
CA GLU A 233 28.52 2.21 -20.89
C GLU A 233 27.18 2.90 -20.58
N ILE A 234 27.08 3.55 -19.41
CA ILE A 234 25.89 4.31 -18.99
C ILE A 234 25.68 5.52 -19.91
N HIS A 235 26.75 6.24 -20.26
CA HIS A 235 26.69 7.37 -21.19
C HIS A 235 26.12 6.92 -22.54
N ASP A 236 26.71 5.89 -23.15
CA ASP A 236 26.29 5.39 -24.46
C ASP A 236 24.87 4.82 -24.41
N ALA A 237 24.50 4.15 -23.32
CA ALA A 237 23.15 3.63 -23.14
C ALA A 237 22.11 4.76 -23.12
N LEU A 238 22.35 5.85 -22.38
CA LEU A 238 21.43 6.99 -22.35
C LEU A 238 21.30 7.66 -23.72
N VAL A 239 22.42 7.86 -24.43
CA VAL A 239 22.40 8.43 -25.79
C VAL A 239 21.59 7.55 -26.75
N ARG A 240 21.82 6.22 -26.73
CA ARG A 240 21.04 5.26 -27.54
C ARG A 240 19.55 5.26 -27.20
N LEU A 241 19.21 5.36 -25.91
CA LEU A 241 17.82 5.41 -25.46
C LEU A 241 17.10 6.67 -25.95
N ALA A 242 17.76 7.83 -25.95
CA ALA A 242 17.17 9.04 -26.51
C ALA A 242 17.00 8.95 -28.03
N GLN A 243 17.98 8.39 -28.75
CA GLN A 243 17.86 8.13 -30.19
C GLN A 243 16.67 7.20 -30.49
N GLU A 244 16.48 6.14 -29.71
CA GLU A 244 15.31 5.27 -29.82
C GLU A 244 14.01 6.02 -29.52
N GLY A 245 13.99 6.88 -28.50
CA GLY A 245 12.84 7.75 -28.22
C GLY A 245 12.46 8.61 -29.44
N ARG A 246 13.43 9.28 -30.06
CA ARG A 246 13.20 10.10 -31.27
C ARG A 246 12.73 9.26 -32.47
N ARG A 247 13.32 8.08 -32.68
CA ARG A 247 12.90 7.15 -33.74
C ARG A 247 11.43 6.75 -33.55
N ARG A 248 11.03 6.47 -32.31
CA ARG A 248 9.64 6.13 -31.96
C ARG A 248 8.68 7.30 -32.10
N LEU A 249 9.13 8.51 -31.78
CA LEU A 249 8.32 9.72 -31.97
C LEU A 249 8.04 9.96 -33.47
N ALA A 250 9.07 9.86 -34.32
CA ALA A 250 8.90 9.97 -35.77
C ALA A 250 7.97 8.87 -36.34
N LEU A 251 8.00 7.67 -35.76
CA LEU A 251 7.07 6.60 -36.12
C LEU A 251 5.65 6.90 -35.61
N ALA A 252 5.50 7.48 -34.42
CA ALA A 252 4.21 7.89 -33.88
C ALA A 252 3.54 8.95 -34.76
N GLU A 253 4.29 9.93 -35.27
CA GLU A 253 3.78 10.96 -36.19
C GLU A 253 3.24 10.40 -37.51
N GLN A 254 3.70 9.21 -37.91
CA GLN A 254 3.20 8.50 -39.11
C GLN A 254 1.94 7.69 -38.82
N LEU A 255 1.60 7.48 -37.55
CA LEU A 255 0.44 6.74 -37.11
C LEU A 255 -0.67 7.72 -36.73
N ALA A 256 -1.93 7.36 -37.01
CA ALA A 256 -3.06 8.15 -36.54
C ALA A 256 -3.21 8.03 -35.01
N ASP A 257 -3.68 9.10 -34.36
CA ASP A 257 -3.79 9.15 -32.89
C ASP A 257 -4.68 8.01 -32.34
N ASP A 258 -5.78 7.68 -33.02
CA ASP A 258 -6.69 6.60 -32.63
C ASP A 258 -6.04 5.21 -32.68
N VAL A 259 -5.08 5.02 -33.59
CA VAL A 259 -4.26 3.82 -33.68
C VAL A 259 -3.30 3.74 -32.50
N LEU A 260 -2.66 4.85 -32.12
CA LEU A 260 -1.73 4.86 -30.99
C LEU A 260 -2.42 4.66 -29.65
N GLU A 261 -3.65 5.17 -29.48
CA GLU A 261 -4.46 4.93 -28.28
C GLU A 261 -4.82 3.45 -28.11
N ARG A 262 -5.16 2.75 -29.20
CA ARG A 262 -5.57 1.33 -29.17
C ARG A 262 -4.40 0.37 -29.22
N GLU A 263 -3.36 0.72 -29.95
CA GLU A 263 -2.23 -0.14 -30.28
C GLU A 263 -0.88 0.54 -29.97
N PRO A 264 -0.64 0.97 -28.71
CA PRO A 264 0.57 1.72 -28.36
C PRO A 264 1.85 0.91 -28.59
N TRP A 265 1.80 -0.43 -28.66
CA TRP A 265 2.95 -1.27 -28.97
C TRP A 265 3.49 -1.10 -30.40
N ARG A 266 2.75 -0.43 -31.31
CA ARG A 266 3.21 -0.20 -32.70
C ARG A 266 4.47 0.67 -32.79
N VAL A 267 4.73 1.54 -31.81
CA VAL A 267 6.00 2.27 -31.74
C VAL A 267 7.15 1.40 -31.22
N GLY A 268 6.85 0.28 -30.56
CA GLY A 268 7.81 -0.70 -30.07
C GLY A 268 7.48 -1.24 -28.67
N PRO A 269 8.21 -2.27 -28.21
CA PRO A 269 8.05 -2.82 -26.86
C PRO A 269 8.40 -1.77 -25.80
N ARG A 270 7.84 -1.91 -24.59
CA ARG A 270 8.16 -1.00 -23.48
C ARG A 270 9.66 -1.11 -23.15
N ILE A 271 10.30 0.04 -22.96
CA ILE A 271 11.67 0.10 -22.46
C ILE A 271 11.63 0.73 -21.07
N VAL A 272 12.10 0.00 -20.08
CA VAL A 272 12.30 0.51 -18.72
C VAL A 272 13.79 0.69 -18.49
N PHE A 273 14.18 1.78 -17.85
CA PHE A 273 15.53 1.86 -17.34
C PHE A 273 15.60 2.38 -15.92
N LEU A 274 16.47 1.72 -15.18
CA LEU A 274 16.66 1.87 -13.76
C LEU A 274 17.95 2.65 -13.56
N LEU A 275 17.87 3.75 -12.81
CA LEU A 275 19.04 4.54 -12.40
C LEU A 275 19.23 4.48 -10.89
N GLU A 276 20.17 3.65 -10.44
CA GLU A 276 20.51 3.49 -9.03
C GLU A 276 21.43 4.65 -8.62
N GLU A 277 20.87 5.65 -7.96
CA GLU A 277 21.53 6.90 -7.56
C GLU A 277 21.76 7.89 -8.71
N VAL A 278 20.71 8.64 -9.04
CA VAL A 278 20.75 9.69 -10.08
C VAL A 278 21.81 10.75 -9.78
N ASN A 279 21.89 11.24 -8.54
CA ASN A 279 22.79 12.36 -8.19
C ASN A 279 24.26 12.03 -8.46
N ALA A 280 24.70 10.85 -8.00
CA ALA A 280 26.07 10.40 -8.21
C ALA A 280 26.34 10.14 -9.71
N THR A 281 25.39 9.50 -10.40
CA THR A 281 25.54 9.19 -11.82
C THR A 281 25.64 10.45 -12.67
N MET A 282 24.80 11.46 -12.43
CA MET A 282 24.83 12.75 -13.14
C MET A 282 26.15 13.48 -12.94
N ALA A 283 26.70 13.48 -11.72
CA ALA A 283 28.00 14.08 -11.45
C ALA A 283 29.15 13.35 -12.16
N GLN A 284 29.02 12.04 -12.38
CA GLN A 284 30.02 11.24 -13.09
C GLN A 284 29.90 11.38 -14.61
N LEU A 285 28.68 11.47 -15.15
CA LEU A 285 28.46 11.73 -16.58
C LEU A 285 29.07 13.06 -17.01
N LYS A 286 28.88 14.12 -16.21
CA LYS A 286 29.49 15.44 -16.46
C LYS A 286 31.02 15.36 -16.46
N ARG A 287 31.60 14.66 -15.47
CA ARG A 287 33.06 14.48 -15.38
C ARG A 287 33.62 13.62 -16.50
N TYR A 288 32.92 12.57 -16.88
CA TYR A 288 33.31 11.71 -17.99
C TYR A 288 33.32 12.49 -19.30
N TRP A 289 32.24 13.22 -19.59
CA TRP A 289 32.14 14.06 -20.79
C TRP A 289 33.22 15.12 -20.87
N ALA A 290 33.50 15.82 -19.76
CA ALA A 290 34.55 16.83 -19.72
C ALA A 290 35.95 16.29 -20.08
N LYS A 291 36.19 14.98 -19.91
CA LYS A 291 37.46 14.33 -20.25
C LYS A 291 37.56 13.90 -21.71
N ILE A 292 36.44 13.54 -22.33
CA ILE A 292 36.43 12.92 -23.67
C ILE A 292 35.98 13.89 -24.77
N ARG A 293 35.35 15.01 -24.42
CA ARG A 293 34.87 15.98 -25.41
C ARG A 293 36.04 16.65 -26.12
N GLU A 294 35.87 16.87 -27.41
CA GLU A 294 36.81 17.56 -28.28
C GLU A 294 36.39 19.01 -28.55
N SER A 295 37.19 19.73 -29.34
CA SER A 295 36.82 21.07 -29.79
C SER A 295 35.66 20.98 -30.79
N GLY A 296 34.58 21.72 -30.54
CA GLY A 296 33.35 21.68 -31.35
C GLY A 296 32.23 20.85 -30.72
N ASP A 297 32.55 19.98 -29.77
CA ASP A 297 31.55 19.21 -29.02
C ASP A 297 30.69 20.09 -28.08
N PRO A 298 29.44 19.68 -27.80
CA PRO A 298 28.58 20.39 -26.87
C PRO A 298 29.22 20.50 -25.47
N LYS A 299 29.00 21.64 -24.81
CA LYS A 299 29.49 21.86 -23.44
C LYS A 299 28.84 20.90 -22.44
N THR A 300 27.55 20.61 -22.65
CA THR A 300 26.79 19.69 -21.81
C THR A 300 26.97 18.26 -22.32
N SER A 301 26.95 17.30 -21.40
CA SER A 301 27.03 15.88 -21.75
C SER A 301 25.79 15.44 -22.54
N PRO A 302 25.94 14.82 -23.72
CA PRO A 302 24.82 14.27 -24.47
C PRO A 302 23.97 13.28 -23.66
N ALA A 303 24.58 12.49 -22.78
CA ALA A 303 23.87 11.57 -21.89
C ALA A 303 23.01 12.28 -20.83
N VAL A 304 23.44 13.46 -20.37
CA VAL A 304 22.68 14.28 -19.43
C VAL A 304 21.46 14.89 -20.12
N GLU A 305 21.64 15.39 -21.34
CA GLU A 305 20.54 15.90 -22.18
C GLU A 305 19.58 14.78 -22.56
N ALA A 306 20.09 13.60 -22.93
CA ALA A 306 19.30 12.41 -23.23
C ALA A 306 18.40 12.01 -22.06
N LEU A 307 18.90 12.01 -20.83
CA LEU A 307 18.07 11.71 -19.66
C LEU A 307 16.95 12.74 -19.48
N ALA A 308 17.26 14.03 -19.62
CA ALA A 308 16.26 15.10 -19.50
C ALA A 308 15.19 14.98 -20.59
N GLU A 309 15.60 14.70 -21.82
CA GLU A 309 14.71 14.46 -22.96
C GLU A 309 13.77 13.29 -22.68
N ILE A 310 14.30 12.13 -22.27
CA ILE A 310 13.48 10.95 -21.99
C ILE A 310 12.50 11.22 -20.84
N LEU A 311 12.91 11.95 -19.79
CA LEU A 311 12.02 12.33 -18.70
C LEU A 311 10.86 13.23 -19.14
N PHE A 312 11.03 13.95 -20.25
CA PHE A 312 10.02 14.85 -20.80
C PHE A 312 9.11 14.14 -21.82
N MET A 313 9.69 13.46 -22.81
CA MET A 313 8.93 12.87 -23.92
C MET A 313 8.66 11.37 -23.79
N GLY A 314 9.23 10.70 -22.79
CA GLY A 314 9.24 9.23 -22.68
C GLY A 314 7.85 8.59 -22.59
N ARG A 315 6.82 9.32 -22.14
CA ARG A 315 5.45 8.79 -22.02
C ARG A 315 4.95 8.21 -23.33
N GLN A 316 4.91 9.06 -24.36
CA GLN A 316 4.34 8.81 -25.70
C GLN A 316 5.08 7.67 -26.43
N VAL A 317 6.38 7.53 -26.18
CA VAL A 317 7.24 6.57 -26.87
C VAL A 317 7.50 5.28 -26.08
N ARG A 318 6.74 5.04 -25.01
CA ARG A 318 6.82 3.84 -24.14
C ARG A 318 8.21 3.65 -23.50
N LEU A 319 8.88 4.75 -23.16
CA LEU A 319 10.09 4.77 -22.34
C LEU A 319 9.70 5.12 -20.90
N ARG A 320 10.20 4.36 -19.94
CA ARG A 320 9.89 4.50 -18.51
C ARG A 320 11.18 4.61 -17.71
N VAL A 321 11.29 5.64 -16.89
CA VAL A 321 12.44 5.87 -16.01
C VAL A 321 12.09 5.54 -14.58
N LEU A 322 12.88 4.66 -13.95
CA LEU A 322 12.82 4.37 -12.53
C LEU A 322 14.08 4.94 -11.87
N LEU A 323 13.92 6.03 -11.14
CA LEU A 323 15.01 6.80 -10.55
C LEU A 323 15.05 6.61 -9.04
N VAL A 324 16.27 6.52 -8.50
CA VAL A 324 16.52 6.65 -7.06
C VAL A 324 17.35 7.89 -6.78
N ALA A 325 16.89 8.69 -5.82
CA ALA A 325 17.65 9.78 -5.22
C ALA A 325 17.64 9.65 -3.70
N GLN A 326 18.78 9.87 -3.03
CA GLN A 326 18.79 9.97 -1.56
C GLN A 326 18.15 11.27 -1.06
N SER A 327 18.25 12.33 -1.86
CA SER A 327 17.56 13.59 -1.71
C SER A 327 17.14 14.05 -3.10
N ALA A 328 15.82 14.08 -3.32
CA ALA A 328 15.22 14.60 -4.53
C ALA A 328 15.17 16.12 -4.42
N THR A 329 16.18 16.81 -4.96
CA THR A 329 16.09 18.25 -5.21
C THR A 329 15.98 18.48 -6.71
N ALA A 330 15.17 19.46 -7.13
CA ALA A 330 14.96 19.77 -8.56
C ALA A 330 16.28 19.99 -9.32
N ARG A 331 17.29 20.57 -8.63
CA ARG A 331 18.64 20.78 -9.16
C ARG A 331 19.42 19.48 -9.44
N ALA A 332 19.09 18.41 -8.73
CA ALA A 332 19.78 17.12 -8.83
C ALA A 332 19.31 16.29 -10.04
N ILE A 333 18.09 16.54 -10.50
CA ILE A 333 17.45 15.85 -11.64
C ILE A 333 17.61 16.66 -12.95
N GLY A 334 18.16 17.88 -12.89
CA GLY A 334 18.47 18.70 -14.08
C GLY A 334 17.36 19.67 -14.48
N ALA A 335 16.34 19.89 -13.64
CA ALA A 335 15.33 20.91 -13.90
C ALA A 335 15.91 22.30 -13.61
N HIS A 336 16.24 23.05 -14.65
CA HIS A 336 16.25 24.50 -14.56
C HIS A 336 14.79 24.95 -14.39
N GLY A 337 14.37 25.21 -13.15
CA GLY A 337 13.20 26.06 -12.88
C GLY A 337 11.82 25.59 -13.37
N HIS A 338 11.53 24.28 -13.41
CA HIS A 338 10.17 23.81 -13.69
C HIS A 338 9.69 22.95 -12.52
N ARG A 339 8.58 23.38 -11.89
CA ARG A 339 7.86 22.61 -10.87
C ARG A 339 7.63 21.22 -11.44
N ALA A 340 8.12 20.22 -10.72
CA ALA A 340 7.55 18.89 -10.81
C ALA A 340 6.07 19.05 -10.44
N ASP A 341 5.16 18.76 -11.38
CA ASP A 341 3.81 18.30 -11.03
C ASP A 341 3.93 16.90 -10.41
N GLU A 342 4.64 16.83 -9.28
CA GLU A 342 4.60 15.71 -8.36
C GLU A 342 3.39 15.97 -7.48
N SER A 343 2.27 15.31 -7.79
CA SER A 343 1.20 15.15 -6.80
C SER A 343 1.79 14.44 -5.57
N PRO A 344 1.79 15.06 -4.38
CA PRO A 344 2.38 14.45 -3.21
C PRO A 344 1.40 13.43 -2.64
N GLN A 345 1.54 12.17 -3.03
CA GLN A 345 0.86 11.06 -2.36
C GLN A 345 1.86 10.03 -1.85
N LEU A 346 2.68 10.44 -0.87
CA LEU A 346 3.02 9.65 0.32
C LEU A 346 3.86 10.48 1.30
N THR A 347 3.27 11.54 1.87
CA THR A 347 3.88 12.22 3.03
C THR A 347 3.51 11.45 4.31
N ARG A 348 4.55 11.15 5.10
CA ARG A 348 4.44 10.60 6.46
C ARG A 348 3.42 11.41 7.27
N ALA A 349 2.38 10.74 7.76
CA ALA A 349 1.53 11.29 8.80
C ALA A 349 2.38 11.56 10.05
N ARG A 350 2.55 12.84 10.43
CA ARG A 350 2.87 13.19 11.81
C ARG A 350 1.64 12.91 12.67
N PRO A 351 1.79 12.39 13.90
CA PRO A 351 0.68 12.38 14.84
C PRO A 351 0.36 13.84 15.24
N PRO A 352 -0.92 14.22 15.37
CA PRO A 352 -1.28 15.48 15.97
C PRO A 352 -0.92 15.48 17.46
N SER A 353 -0.51 16.65 17.94
CA SER A 353 -0.21 16.99 19.33
C SER A 353 -1.40 16.82 20.26
#